data_AF-A0A078H213-F1
#
_entry.id   AF-A0A078H213-F1
#
_cell.length_a   1.000
_cell.length_b   1.000
_cell.length_c   1.000
_cell.angle_alpha   90.00
_cell.angle_beta   90.00
_cell.angle_gamma   90.00
#
_symmetry.space_group_name_H-M   'P 1'
#
loop_
_entity.id
_entity.type
_entity.pdbx_description
1 polymer ?
#
loop_
_entity_poly.entity_id
_entity_poly.type
_entity_poly.pdbx_seq_one_letter_code
_entity_poly.pdbx_strand_id
1 'polypeptide(L)'
;MLENDISDVLDLTFSVDADEEKLILYEKTEVTDHELIPGGRNIKVTEENKHEYVDLIAEHRLTTAIRPQINAFLEGFSELILKDLISIFNDKELELLISGLPDIDLDNLRANTEYSGYSPGSPVIQWFWEVVQGLSKEDKARLLQFVTGTSKVPLEGFSSLQGISGAQKFQIHKAYGSANHLPSAHTCFNQLDLPEYPSKEHLQERLLLAIHEASEGFGFG
;
A
#
# COMPACT_ATOMS: atom_id res chain seq x y z
N MET A 1 4.97 18.26 -2.33
CA MET A 1 4.41 19.00 -3.47
C MET A 1 2.99 19.46 -3.21
N LEU A 2 2.04 18.56 -2.90
CA LEU A 2 0.64 18.97 -2.70
C LEU A 2 0.43 19.87 -1.47
N GLU A 3 1.08 19.58 -0.35
CA GLU A 3 0.88 20.30 0.92
C GLU A 3 1.72 21.57 1.08
N ASN A 4 2.59 21.89 0.12
CA ASN A 4 3.50 23.03 0.22
C ASN A 4 3.37 23.90 -1.03
N ASP A 5 3.62 25.20 -0.87
CA ASP A 5 3.73 26.14 -1.99
C ASP A 5 4.99 25.82 -2.82
N ILE A 6 4.83 25.72 -4.14
CA ILE A 6 5.90 25.39 -5.07
C ILE A 6 6.42 26.61 -5.85
N SER A 7 5.89 27.81 -5.59
CA SER A 7 6.22 29.03 -6.34
C SER A 7 7.71 29.34 -6.22
N ASP A 8 8.40 29.39 -7.35
CA ASP A 8 9.85 29.62 -7.43
C ASP A 8 10.73 28.56 -6.71
N VAL A 9 10.15 27.44 -6.26
CA VAL A 9 10.87 26.35 -5.57
C VAL A 9 11.26 25.22 -6.53
N LEU A 10 10.37 24.89 -7.47
CA LEU A 10 10.51 23.75 -8.38
C LEU A 10 10.33 24.23 -9.83
N ASP A 11 11.32 23.99 -10.69
CA ASP A 11 11.20 24.24 -12.14
C ASP A 11 10.73 22.96 -12.84
N LEU A 12 9.47 22.60 -12.60
CA LEU A 12 8.84 21.43 -13.21
C LEU A 12 8.01 21.82 -14.43
N THR A 13 7.95 20.91 -15.39
CA THR A 13 7.06 21.00 -16.56
C THR A 13 6.22 19.74 -16.63
N PHE A 14 5.17 19.71 -17.46
CA PHE A 14 4.37 18.50 -17.70
C PHE A 14 5.10 17.49 -18.60
N SER A 15 6.33 17.17 -18.25
CA SER A 15 7.15 16.16 -18.90
C SER A 15 8.00 15.40 -17.89
N VAL A 16 8.39 14.18 -18.25
CA VAL A 16 9.23 13.31 -17.45
C VAL A 16 10.52 13.08 -18.21
N ASP A 17 11.63 13.35 -17.55
CA ASP A 17 12.95 12.99 -18.04
C ASP A 17 12.96 11.49 -18.37
N ALA A 18 13.58 11.15 -19.49
CA ALA A 18 13.51 9.77 -19.92
C ALA A 18 14.33 8.86 -18.99
N ASP A 19 13.64 7.80 -18.59
CA ASP A 19 14.03 6.86 -17.56
C ASP A 19 15.32 6.11 -17.95
N GLU A 20 16.38 6.23 -17.14
CA GLU A 20 17.64 5.47 -17.30
C GLU A 20 17.41 3.95 -17.20
N GLU A 21 16.31 3.48 -16.58
CA GLU A 21 15.96 2.04 -16.59
C GLU A 21 15.47 1.57 -17.97
N LYS A 22 14.85 2.45 -18.77
CA LYS A 22 14.46 2.14 -20.17
C LYS A 22 15.67 1.98 -21.09
N LEU A 23 16.81 2.59 -20.73
CA LEU A 23 18.11 2.40 -21.37
C LEU A 23 18.60 0.95 -21.24
N ILE A 24 18.35 0.31 -20.08
CA ILE A 24 18.80 -1.05 -19.77
C ILE A 24 17.86 -2.10 -20.37
N LEU A 25 16.53 -1.86 -20.36
CA LEU A 25 15.54 -2.86 -20.78
C LEU A 25 15.22 -2.88 -22.29
N TYR A 26 15.36 -1.76 -23.01
CA TYR A 26 14.78 -1.63 -24.36
C TYR A 26 15.78 -1.29 -25.48
N GLU A 27 17.09 -1.25 -25.21
CA GLU A 27 18.14 -0.97 -26.22
C GLU A 27 17.83 0.25 -27.12
N LYS A 28 17.12 1.26 -26.61
CA LYS A 28 16.77 2.45 -27.39
C LYS A 28 17.94 3.45 -27.40
N THR A 29 18.39 3.80 -28.60
CA THR A 29 19.53 4.71 -28.85
C THR A 29 19.22 6.19 -28.59
N GLU A 30 17.94 6.57 -28.49
CA GLU A 30 17.50 7.95 -28.24
C GLU A 30 16.52 8.03 -27.07
N VAL A 31 16.89 8.86 -26.11
CA VAL A 31 16.20 9.14 -24.85
C VAL A 31 15.45 10.45 -25.07
N THR A 32 14.17 10.37 -25.43
CA THR A 32 13.30 11.55 -25.59
C THR A 32 12.36 11.65 -24.41
N ASP A 33 12.33 12.80 -23.74
CA ASP A 33 11.42 13.09 -22.63
C ASP A 33 9.98 12.72 -22.99
N HIS A 34 9.26 12.14 -22.04
CA HIS A 34 7.85 11.82 -22.22
C HIS A 34 7.01 13.01 -21.77
N GLU A 35 6.25 13.61 -22.69
CA GLU A 35 5.29 14.64 -22.31
C GLU A 35 4.05 14.00 -21.68
N LEU A 36 3.67 14.46 -20.48
CA LEU A 36 2.48 13.99 -19.77
C LEU A 36 1.19 14.50 -20.43
N ILE A 37 1.26 15.67 -21.06
CA ILE A 37 0.23 16.27 -21.89
C ILE A 37 0.86 16.78 -23.20
N PRO A 38 0.08 16.96 -24.28
CA PRO A 38 0.61 17.51 -25.53
C PRO A 38 1.30 18.87 -25.34
N GLY A 39 2.59 18.96 -25.71
CA GLY A 39 3.40 20.16 -25.53
C GLY A 39 3.82 20.43 -24.07
N GLY A 40 3.67 19.44 -23.19
CA GLY A 40 3.86 19.55 -21.75
C GLY A 40 5.26 20.01 -21.32
N ARG A 41 6.29 19.82 -22.15
CA ARG A 41 7.64 20.36 -21.90
C ARG A 41 7.67 21.88 -21.77
N ASN A 42 6.71 22.57 -22.37
CA ASN A 42 6.62 24.04 -22.34
C ASN A 42 5.60 24.55 -21.32
N ILE A 43 4.89 23.64 -20.64
CA ILE A 43 3.84 23.99 -19.67
C ILE A 43 4.44 23.82 -18.28
N LYS A 44 4.65 24.93 -17.58
CA LYS A 44 5.16 24.92 -16.21
C LYS A 44 4.12 24.39 -15.24
N VAL A 45 4.60 23.68 -14.23
CA VAL A 45 3.78 23.32 -13.09
C VAL A 45 3.68 24.50 -12.13
N THR A 46 2.47 24.89 -11.80
CA THR A 46 2.09 26.01 -10.94
C THR A 46 1.19 25.51 -9.81
N GLU A 47 0.89 26.37 -8.84
CA GLU A 47 -0.02 26.04 -7.74
C GLU A 47 -1.42 25.61 -8.24
N GLU A 48 -1.88 26.19 -9.35
CA GLU A 48 -3.19 25.90 -9.93
C GLU A 48 -3.25 24.51 -10.59
N ASN A 49 -2.14 24.02 -11.13
CA ASN A 49 -2.12 22.78 -11.92
C ASN A 49 -1.29 21.64 -11.29
N LYS A 50 -0.69 21.85 -10.11
CA LYS A 50 0.16 20.84 -9.43
C LYS A 50 -0.56 19.53 -9.10
N HIS A 51 -1.88 19.55 -8.89
CA HIS A 51 -2.67 18.34 -8.66
C HIS A 51 -2.74 17.48 -9.93
N GLU A 52 -3.09 18.09 -11.06
CA GLU A 52 -3.12 17.43 -12.37
C GLU A 52 -1.74 16.84 -12.71
N TYR A 53 -0.66 17.59 -12.46
CA TYR A 53 0.69 17.08 -12.65
C TYR A 53 0.96 15.83 -11.78
N VAL A 54 0.57 15.83 -10.50
CA VAL A 54 0.76 14.70 -9.59
C VAL A 54 -0.05 13.47 -10.03
N ASP A 55 -1.27 13.66 -10.53
CA ASP A 55 -2.10 12.56 -11.04
C ASP A 55 -1.47 11.93 -12.29
N LEU A 56 -1.03 12.77 -13.24
CA LEU A 56 -0.43 12.32 -14.50
C LEU A 56 0.93 11.63 -14.29
N ILE A 57 1.77 12.14 -13.39
CA ILE A 57 3.05 11.49 -13.09
C ILE A 57 2.84 10.14 -12.39
N ALA A 58 1.84 10.04 -11.51
CA ALA A 58 1.47 8.78 -10.86
C ALA A 58 0.95 7.77 -11.89
N GLU A 59 0.02 8.17 -12.76
CA GLU A 59 -0.47 7.31 -13.85
C GLU A 59 0.67 6.85 -14.76
N HIS A 60 1.58 7.78 -15.12
CA HIS A 60 2.68 7.45 -16.01
C HIS A 60 3.59 6.37 -15.43
N ARG A 61 4.02 6.57 -14.18
CA ARG A 61 4.93 5.65 -13.49
C ARG A 61 4.29 4.29 -13.21
N LEU A 62 3.00 4.25 -12.89
CA LEU A 62 2.31 3.01 -12.53
C LEU A 62 1.80 2.23 -13.74
N THR A 63 1.42 2.90 -14.84
CA THR A 63 0.70 2.23 -15.93
C THR A 63 1.20 2.59 -17.32
N THR A 64 1.35 3.88 -17.67
CA THR A 64 1.67 4.26 -19.06
C THR A 64 3.05 3.80 -19.49
N ALA A 65 4.04 3.84 -18.59
CA ALA A 65 5.40 3.41 -18.88
C ALA A 65 5.53 1.92 -19.27
N ILE A 66 4.58 1.08 -18.83
CA ILE A 66 4.55 -0.38 -19.05
C ILE A 66 3.25 -0.86 -19.73
N ARG A 67 2.53 0.05 -20.40
CA ARG A 67 1.20 -0.21 -20.98
C ARG A 67 1.18 -1.41 -21.94
N PRO A 68 2.16 -1.61 -22.84
CA PRO A 68 2.16 -2.79 -23.72
C PRO A 68 2.16 -4.12 -22.94
N GLN A 69 2.90 -4.20 -21.83
CA GLN A 69 3.03 -5.39 -21.00
C GLN A 69 1.77 -5.64 -20.17
N ILE A 70 1.18 -4.57 -19.62
CA ILE A 70 -0.13 -4.64 -18.95
C ILE A 70 -1.18 -5.16 -19.94
N ASN A 71 -1.24 -4.61 -21.15
CA ASN A 71 -2.22 -5.02 -22.16
C ASN A 71 -2.04 -6.49 -22.57
N ALA A 72 -0.80 -6.93 -22.84
CA ALA A 72 -0.52 -8.32 -23.19
C ALA A 72 -0.90 -9.29 -22.04
N PHE A 73 -0.63 -8.92 -20.79
CA PHE A 73 -1.06 -9.70 -19.63
C PHE A 73 -2.59 -9.77 -19.53
N LEU A 74 -3.28 -8.63 -19.65
CA LEU A 74 -4.74 -8.57 -19.56
C LEU A 74 -5.42 -9.31 -20.70
N GLU A 75 -4.85 -9.29 -21.91
CA GLU A 75 -5.35 -10.07 -23.06
C GLU A 75 -5.31 -11.57 -22.74
N GLY A 76 -4.15 -12.11 -22.37
CA GLY A 76 -4.03 -13.52 -22.01
C GLY A 76 -4.85 -13.91 -20.77
N PHE A 77 -4.95 -13.03 -19.77
CA PHE A 77 -5.80 -13.27 -18.60
C PHE A 77 -7.29 -13.33 -18.98
N SER A 78 -7.73 -12.43 -19.87
CA SER A 78 -9.13 -12.33 -20.30
C SER A 78 -9.57 -13.46 -21.24
N GLU A 79 -8.63 -14.18 -21.86
CA GLU A 79 -8.92 -15.40 -22.61
C GLU A 79 -9.43 -16.54 -21.71
N LEU A 80 -9.01 -16.55 -20.45
CA LEU A 80 -9.34 -17.60 -19.48
C LEU A 80 -10.45 -17.17 -18.51
N ILE A 81 -10.45 -15.91 -18.08
CA ILE A 81 -11.36 -15.39 -17.05
C ILE A 81 -12.07 -14.15 -17.59
N LEU A 82 -13.41 -14.17 -17.59
CA LEU A 82 -14.20 -13.03 -18.03
C LEU A 82 -14.00 -11.82 -17.10
N LYS A 83 -13.78 -10.65 -17.70
CA LYS A 83 -13.54 -9.40 -16.97
C LYS A 83 -14.66 -9.06 -15.98
N ASP A 84 -15.91 -9.29 -16.36
CA ASP A 84 -17.07 -8.99 -15.50
C ASP A 84 -17.13 -9.89 -14.25
N LEU A 85 -16.57 -11.11 -14.33
CA LEU A 85 -16.50 -12.02 -13.19
C LEU A 85 -15.39 -11.62 -12.22
N ILE A 86 -14.25 -11.15 -12.73
CA ILE A 86 -13.13 -10.78 -11.88
C ILE A 86 -13.34 -9.40 -11.23
N SER A 87 -14.12 -8.51 -11.86
CA SER A 87 -14.37 -7.16 -11.35
C SER A 87 -15.25 -7.08 -10.11
N ILE A 88 -15.81 -8.20 -9.63
CA ILE A 88 -16.55 -8.24 -8.36
C ILE A 88 -15.64 -8.18 -7.14
N PHE A 89 -14.35 -8.50 -7.31
CA PHE A 89 -13.36 -8.51 -6.25
C PHE A 89 -12.56 -7.21 -6.26
N ASN A 90 -12.26 -6.67 -5.08
CA ASN A 90 -11.25 -5.62 -4.97
C ASN A 90 -9.82 -6.18 -5.14
N ASP A 91 -8.80 -5.31 -5.12
CA ASP A 91 -7.40 -5.71 -5.35
C ASP A 91 -6.89 -6.70 -4.27
N LYS A 92 -7.33 -6.54 -3.01
CA LYS A 92 -6.92 -7.42 -1.90
C LYS A 92 -7.57 -8.78 -1.98
N GLU A 93 -8.85 -8.83 -2.31
CA GLU A 93 -9.58 -10.08 -2.54
C GLU A 93 -9.06 -10.83 -3.74
N LEU A 94 -8.71 -10.11 -4.82
CA LEU A 94 -8.09 -10.70 -6.00
C LEU A 94 -6.72 -11.31 -5.68
N GLU A 95 -5.90 -10.65 -4.84
CA GLU A 95 -4.63 -11.22 -4.36
C GLU A 95 -4.86 -12.54 -3.63
N LEU A 96 -5.85 -12.60 -2.73
CA LEU A 96 -6.19 -13.81 -1.96
C LEU A 96 -6.76 -14.91 -2.86
N LEU A 97 -7.56 -14.56 -3.86
CA LEU A 97 -8.11 -15.51 -4.82
C LEU A 97 -7.01 -16.20 -5.63
N ILE A 98 -6.01 -15.44 -6.07
CA ILE A 98 -4.90 -15.95 -6.88
C ILE A 98 -3.86 -16.67 -6.03
N SER A 99 -3.50 -16.11 -4.87
CA SER A 99 -2.38 -16.58 -4.04
C SER A 99 -2.81 -17.60 -2.98
N GLY A 100 -4.11 -17.70 -2.70
CA GLY A 100 -4.68 -18.50 -1.62
C GLY A 100 -4.60 -17.81 -0.26
N LEU A 101 -5.34 -18.37 0.71
CA LEU A 101 -5.30 -17.90 2.10
C LEU A 101 -4.06 -18.45 2.81
N PRO A 102 -3.16 -17.59 3.32
CA PRO A 102 -2.00 -18.04 4.08
C PRO A 102 -2.42 -18.64 5.42
N ASP A 103 -1.68 -19.65 5.90
CA ASP A 103 -1.77 -20.07 7.29
C ASP A 103 -0.81 -19.22 8.12
N ILE A 104 -1.37 -18.24 8.83
CA ILE A 104 -0.59 -17.25 9.58
C ILE A 104 -0.30 -17.79 10.99
N ASP A 105 0.98 -18.08 11.26
CA ASP A 105 1.48 -18.37 12.60
C ASP A 105 1.54 -17.08 13.44
N LEU A 106 0.50 -16.86 14.24
CA LEU A 106 0.38 -15.68 15.09
C LEU A 106 1.40 -15.65 16.23
N ASP A 107 1.84 -16.81 16.71
CA ASP A 107 2.86 -16.86 17.76
C ASP A 107 4.21 -16.41 17.19
N ASN A 108 4.52 -16.84 15.95
CA ASN A 108 5.71 -16.37 15.23
C ASN A 108 5.62 -14.87 14.91
N LEU A 109 4.46 -14.38 14.44
CA LEU A 109 4.26 -12.94 14.17
C LEU A 109 4.46 -12.12 15.45
N ARG A 110 3.83 -12.54 16.55
CA ARG A 110 3.93 -11.87 17.85
C ARG A 110 5.35 -11.86 18.39
N ALA A 111 6.08 -12.97 18.29
CA ALA A 111 7.47 -13.07 18.72
C ALA A 111 8.41 -12.16 17.91
N ASN A 112 8.03 -11.82 16.67
CA ASN A 112 8.77 -10.95 15.77
C ASN A 112 8.16 -9.56 15.61
N THR A 113 7.35 -9.12 16.59
CA THR A 113 6.76 -7.76 16.59
C THR A 113 7.57 -6.81 17.47
N GLU A 114 7.84 -5.61 16.94
CA GLU A 114 8.43 -4.50 17.70
C GLU A 114 7.36 -3.50 18.16
N TYR A 115 7.58 -2.87 19.31
CA TYR A 115 6.63 -1.93 19.92
C TYR A 115 7.30 -0.57 20.15
N SER A 116 6.62 0.50 19.74
CA SER A 116 7.04 1.89 19.96
C SER A 116 5.94 2.66 20.68
N GLY A 117 6.26 3.31 21.80
CA GLY A 117 5.25 3.97 22.67
C GLY A 117 4.31 3.01 23.41
N TYR A 118 4.42 1.70 23.16
CA TYR A 118 3.78 0.61 23.88
C TYR A 118 4.81 -0.40 24.39
N SER A 119 4.35 -1.30 25.25
CA SER A 119 5.10 -2.49 25.66
C SER A 119 4.24 -3.74 25.45
N PRO A 120 4.83 -4.96 25.42
CA PRO A 120 4.06 -6.20 25.38
C PRO A 120 3.05 -6.35 26.54
N GLY A 121 3.27 -5.65 27.66
CA GLY A 121 2.39 -5.64 28.83
C GLY A 121 1.29 -4.58 28.78
N SER A 122 1.28 -3.69 27.78
CA SER A 122 0.25 -2.66 27.65
C SER A 122 -1.12 -3.30 27.37
N PRO A 123 -2.21 -2.87 28.06
CA PRO A 123 -3.53 -3.48 27.89
C PRO A 123 -3.99 -3.53 26.43
N VAL A 124 -3.79 -2.43 25.68
CA VAL A 124 -4.13 -2.34 24.25
C VAL A 124 -3.40 -3.38 23.40
N ILE A 125 -2.14 -3.70 23.71
CA ILE A 125 -1.37 -4.72 22.98
C ILE A 125 -1.86 -6.13 23.33
N GLN A 126 -2.22 -6.38 24.59
CA GLN A 126 -2.82 -7.66 24.98
C GLN A 126 -4.17 -7.86 24.28
N TRP A 127 -5.02 -6.84 24.28
CA TRP A 127 -6.29 -6.85 23.57
C TRP A 127 -6.12 -7.05 22.07
N PHE A 128 -5.15 -6.37 21.44
CA PHE A 128 -4.82 -6.57 20.03
C PHE A 128 -4.58 -8.05 19.72
N TRP A 129 -3.66 -8.71 20.43
CA TRP A 129 -3.37 -10.12 20.16
C TRP A 129 -4.55 -11.05 20.47
N GLU A 130 -5.34 -10.77 21.51
CA GLU A 130 -6.55 -11.54 21.79
C GLU A 130 -7.59 -11.40 20.68
N VAL A 131 -7.79 -10.20 20.15
CA VAL A 131 -8.68 -9.94 19.02
C VAL A 131 -8.16 -10.65 17.77
N VAL A 132 -6.89 -10.46 17.43
CA VAL A 132 -6.24 -11.07 16.26
C VAL A 132 -6.30 -12.59 16.33
N GLN A 133 -6.13 -13.20 17.51
CA GLN A 133 -6.28 -14.65 17.69
C GLN A 133 -7.67 -15.14 17.28
N GLY A 134 -8.71 -14.39 17.63
CA GLY A 134 -10.12 -14.69 17.36
C GLY A 134 -10.60 -14.35 15.94
N LEU A 135 -9.78 -13.70 15.12
CA LEU A 135 -10.12 -13.38 13.74
C LEU A 135 -10.25 -14.65 12.87
N SER A 136 -11.06 -14.54 11.81
CA SER A 136 -11.11 -15.55 10.75
C SER A 136 -9.77 -15.65 10.02
N LYS A 137 -9.55 -16.73 9.25
CA LYS A 137 -8.33 -16.84 8.42
C LYS A 137 -8.24 -15.70 7.40
N GLU A 138 -9.37 -15.31 6.83
CA GLU A 138 -9.44 -14.20 5.88
C GLU A 138 -9.08 -12.88 6.55
N ASP A 139 -9.61 -12.59 7.74
CA ASP A 139 -9.35 -11.32 8.43
C ASP A 139 -7.91 -11.23 8.95
N LYS A 140 -7.29 -12.37 9.29
CA LYS A 140 -5.84 -12.42 9.56
C LYS A 140 -5.03 -12.07 8.31
N ALA A 141 -5.45 -12.58 7.14
CA ALA A 141 -4.80 -12.26 5.87
C ALA A 141 -4.99 -10.79 5.48
N ARG A 142 -6.20 -10.24 5.68
CA ARG A 142 -6.50 -8.81 5.49
C ARG A 142 -5.69 -7.93 6.42
N LEU A 143 -5.53 -8.31 7.69
CA LEU A 143 -4.66 -7.59 8.62
C LEU A 143 -3.20 -7.58 8.14
N LEU A 144 -2.70 -8.72 7.64
CA LEU A 144 -1.34 -8.79 7.12
C LEU A 144 -1.17 -7.91 5.87
N GLN A 145 -2.13 -7.95 4.94
CA GLN A 145 -2.18 -7.05 3.77
C GLN A 145 -2.25 -5.59 4.18
N PHE A 146 -3.07 -5.25 5.17
CA PHE A 146 -3.24 -3.90 5.67
C PHE A 146 -1.91 -3.33 6.18
N VAL A 147 -1.14 -4.11 6.93
CA VAL A 147 0.10 -3.63 7.55
C VAL A 147 1.33 -3.78 6.67
N THR A 148 1.39 -4.79 5.79
CA THR A 148 2.59 -5.13 5.01
C THR A 148 2.44 -4.94 3.50
N GLY A 149 1.22 -4.67 3.02
CA GLY A 149 0.90 -4.53 1.60
C GLY A 149 0.71 -5.85 0.86
N THR A 150 0.91 -7.00 1.51
CA THR A 150 0.69 -8.33 0.92
C THR A 150 0.19 -9.33 1.97
N SER A 151 -0.51 -10.36 1.51
CA SER A 151 -0.90 -11.54 2.30
C SER A 151 0.21 -12.58 2.41
N LYS A 152 1.32 -12.41 1.68
CA LYS A 152 2.39 -13.41 1.61
C LYS A 152 3.25 -13.44 2.87
N VAL A 153 3.36 -14.61 3.49
CA VAL A 153 4.29 -14.86 4.59
C VAL A 153 5.66 -15.29 4.01
N PRO A 154 6.79 -14.69 4.44
CA PRO A 154 8.11 -15.14 4.01
C PRO A 154 8.34 -16.62 4.35
N LEU A 155 9.05 -17.37 3.48
CA LEU A 155 9.35 -18.78 3.72
C LEU A 155 10.14 -19.02 5.02
N GLU A 156 10.97 -18.04 5.41
CA GLU A 156 11.76 -18.07 6.65
C GLU A 156 10.97 -17.56 7.88
N GLY A 157 9.68 -17.24 7.72
CA GLY A 157 8.82 -16.69 8.78
C GLY A 157 8.92 -15.18 8.95
N PHE A 158 8.26 -14.65 9.99
CA PHE A 158 8.12 -13.21 10.21
C PHE A 158 9.40 -12.50 10.64
N SER A 159 10.44 -13.24 11.05
CA SER A 159 11.77 -12.67 11.33
C SER A 159 12.44 -12.10 10.09
N SER A 160 12.07 -12.60 8.90
CA SER A 160 12.67 -12.21 7.61
C SER A 160 11.75 -11.31 6.77
N LEU A 161 10.74 -10.68 7.41
CA LEU A 161 9.92 -9.66 6.74
C LEU A 161 10.81 -8.57 6.12
N GLN A 162 10.44 -8.15 4.91
CA GLN A 162 11.13 -7.09 4.18
C GLN A 162 10.27 -5.83 4.20
N GLY A 163 10.92 -4.67 4.30
CA GLY A 163 10.36 -3.35 4.06
C GLY A 163 11.19 -2.63 3.01
N ILE A 164 10.99 -1.31 2.89
CA ILE A 164 11.64 -0.49 1.86
C ILE A 164 13.17 -0.44 1.96
N SER A 165 13.72 -0.57 3.17
CA SER A 165 15.16 -0.49 3.44
C SER A 165 15.81 -1.86 3.72
N GLY A 166 15.13 -2.95 3.35
CA GLY A 166 15.59 -4.33 3.61
C GLY A 166 14.81 -4.98 4.76
N ALA A 167 15.48 -5.81 5.57
CA ALA A 167 14.84 -6.56 6.64
C ALA A 167 14.16 -5.62 7.66
N GLN A 168 12.84 -5.74 7.79
CA GLN A 168 12.00 -4.89 8.62
C GLN A 168 10.89 -5.73 9.25
N LYS A 169 10.93 -5.87 10.58
CA LYS A 169 9.91 -6.61 11.34
C LYS A 169 8.56 -5.91 11.32
N PHE A 170 7.52 -6.65 11.69
CA PHE A 170 6.21 -6.08 11.99
C PHE A 170 6.32 -5.16 13.21
N GLN A 171 5.68 -3.99 13.16
CA GLN A 171 5.78 -2.99 14.22
C GLN A 171 4.40 -2.49 14.62
N ILE A 172 4.19 -2.27 15.92
CA ILE A 172 3.02 -1.57 16.45
C ILE A 172 3.47 -0.32 17.19
N HIS A 173 3.05 0.83 16.67
CA HIS A 173 3.35 2.14 17.21
C HIS A 173 2.13 2.73 17.90
N LYS A 174 2.33 3.40 19.02
CA LYS A 174 1.27 4.16 19.68
C LYS A 174 0.88 5.37 18.84
N ALA A 175 -0.35 5.37 18.34
CA ALA A 175 -0.92 6.53 17.67
C ALA A 175 -1.45 7.50 18.73
N TYR A 176 -0.85 8.68 18.82
CA TYR A 176 -1.33 9.72 19.72
C TYR A 176 -2.52 10.45 19.09
N GLY A 177 -3.61 10.60 19.85
CA GLY A 177 -4.80 11.29 19.37
C GLY A 177 -6.08 10.73 19.96
N SER A 178 -7.18 10.95 19.24
CA SER A 178 -8.51 10.51 19.66
C SER A 178 -8.63 8.98 19.55
N ALA A 179 -9.22 8.36 20.58
CA ALA A 179 -9.60 6.94 20.54
C ALA A 179 -10.72 6.63 19.53
N ASN A 180 -11.28 7.63 18.84
CA ASN A 180 -12.22 7.42 17.75
C ASN A 180 -11.53 7.24 16.39
N HIS A 181 -10.23 7.52 16.28
CA HIS A 181 -9.49 7.31 15.04
C HIS A 181 -9.36 5.82 14.73
N LEU A 182 -9.36 5.50 13.45
CA LEU A 182 -9.03 4.16 12.97
C LEU A 182 -7.53 3.91 13.11
N PRO A 183 -7.10 2.65 13.24
CA PRO A 183 -5.69 2.32 13.06
C PRO A 183 -5.26 2.69 11.64
N SER A 184 -4.01 3.13 11.48
CA SER A 184 -3.41 3.40 10.18
C SER A 184 -2.19 2.52 9.96
N ALA A 185 -1.82 2.29 8.71
CA ALA A 185 -0.69 1.45 8.36
C ALA A 185 0.27 2.14 7.39
N HIS A 186 1.56 1.83 7.55
CA HIS A 186 2.62 2.24 6.63
C HIS A 186 3.30 0.97 6.11
N THR A 187 2.81 0.49 4.96
CA THR A 187 3.20 -0.80 4.40
C THR A 187 4.70 -0.89 4.10
N CYS A 188 5.32 0.21 3.66
CA CYS A 188 6.77 0.30 3.43
C CYS A 188 7.62 -0.07 4.67
N PHE A 189 7.06 0.06 5.87
CA PHE A 189 7.76 -0.17 7.14
C PHE A 189 7.17 -1.33 7.96
N ASN A 190 6.18 -2.05 7.42
CA ASN A 190 5.42 -3.08 8.14
C ASN A 190 4.87 -2.54 9.48
N GLN A 191 4.40 -1.29 9.49
CA GLN A 191 4.03 -0.56 10.70
C GLN A 191 2.53 -0.35 10.80
N LEU A 192 1.97 -0.71 11.97
CA LEU A 192 0.61 -0.41 12.40
C LEU A 192 0.65 0.68 13.47
N ASP A 193 0.03 1.83 13.19
CA ASP A 193 -0.23 2.86 14.18
C ASP A 193 -1.56 2.56 14.87
N LEU A 194 -1.49 2.22 16.16
CA LEU A 194 -2.62 1.77 16.95
C LEU A 194 -2.97 2.83 18.02
N PRO A 195 -4.18 3.43 17.97
CA PRO A 195 -4.65 4.31 19.04
C PRO A 195 -4.83 3.60 20.38
N GLU A 196 -4.75 4.36 21.47
CA GLU A 196 -5.01 3.84 22.82
C GLU A 196 -6.52 3.73 23.08
N TYR A 197 -7.11 2.64 22.59
CA TYR A 197 -8.54 2.40 22.73
C TYR A 197 -8.95 2.15 24.20
N PRO A 198 -10.17 2.57 24.60
CA PRO A 198 -10.63 2.46 25.97
C PRO A 198 -11.04 1.05 26.39
N SER A 199 -11.35 0.17 25.42
CA SER A 199 -11.72 -1.22 25.67
C SER A 199 -11.34 -2.14 24.51
N LYS A 200 -11.36 -3.45 24.78
CA LYS A 200 -11.10 -4.50 23.78
C LYS A 200 -12.14 -4.48 22.66
N GLU A 201 -13.41 -4.27 22.99
CA GLU A 201 -14.53 -4.24 22.04
C GLU A 201 -14.37 -3.08 21.07
N HIS A 202 -13.97 -1.90 21.59
CA HIS A 202 -13.72 -0.73 20.75
C HIS A 202 -12.50 -0.94 19.85
N LEU A 203 -11.43 -1.59 20.34
CA LEU A 203 -10.30 -1.98 19.50
C LEU A 203 -10.74 -2.91 18.38
N GLN A 204 -11.52 -3.94 18.70
CA GLN A 204 -11.99 -4.93 17.73
C GLN A 204 -12.83 -4.29 16.62
N GLU A 205 -13.80 -3.43 17.00
CA GLU A 205 -14.64 -2.71 16.05
C GLU A 205 -13.81 -1.86 15.09
N ARG A 206 -12.88 -1.05 15.63
CA ARG A 206 -12.05 -0.14 14.83
C ARG A 206 -11.04 -0.88 13.96
N LEU A 207 -10.46 -1.96 14.47
CA LEU A 207 -9.51 -2.78 13.72
C LEU A 207 -10.19 -3.47 12.54
N LEU A 208 -11.36 -4.10 12.77
CA LEU A 208 -12.14 -4.74 11.70
C LEU A 208 -12.54 -3.71 10.66
N LEU A 209 -13.06 -2.56 11.09
CA LEU A 209 -13.43 -1.51 10.14
C LEU A 209 -12.21 -1.08 9.30
N ALA A 210 -11.04 -0.85 9.90
CA ALA A 210 -9.85 -0.48 9.14
C ALA A 210 -9.39 -1.55 8.13
N ILE A 211 -9.34 -2.83 8.50
CA ILE A 211 -8.85 -3.88 7.58
C ILE A 211 -9.85 -4.22 6.47
N HIS A 212 -11.14 -3.90 6.64
CA HIS A 212 -12.16 -4.07 5.61
C HIS A 212 -12.29 -2.82 4.72
N GLU A 213 -12.34 -1.62 5.28
CA GLU A 213 -12.54 -0.37 4.52
C GLU A 213 -11.25 0.08 3.81
N ALA A 214 -10.06 -0.28 4.31
CA ALA A 214 -8.81 -0.02 3.60
C ALA A 214 -8.69 -0.79 2.26
N SER A 215 -9.60 -1.73 1.98
CA SER A 215 -9.69 -2.39 0.68
C SER A 215 -10.40 -1.54 -0.40
N GLU A 216 -11.08 -0.45 -0.02
CA GLU A 216 -11.73 0.46 -0.97
C GLU A 216 -10.84 1.65 -1.39
N GLY A 217 -9.63 1.77 -0.82
CA GLY A 217 -8.69 2.84 -1.15
C GLY A 217 -9.12 4.23 -0.61
N PHE A 218 -8.16 5.15 -0.50
CA PHE A 218 -8.48 6.53 -0.11
C PHE A 218 -9.18 7.25 -1.26
N GLY A 219 -10.51 7.31 -1.17
CA GLY A 219 -11.37 8.23 -1.91
C GLY A 219 -11.72 7.77 -3.33
N PHE A 220 -12.94 7.28 -3.51
CA PHE A 220 -13.90 7.73 -4.54
C PHE A 220 -15.28 7.15 -4.18
N GLY A 221 -16.08 7.96 -3.49
CA GLY A 221 -17.54 7.92 -3.51
C GLY A 221 -18.07 9.20 -4.13
#